data_AF-A0A0G2HY04-F1
#
_entry.id   AF-A0A0G2HY04-F1
#
_cell.length_a   1.000
_cell.length_b   1.000
_cell.length_c   1.000
_cell.angle_alpha   90.00
_cell.angle_beta   90.00
_cell.angle_gamma   90.00
#
_symmetry.space_group_name_H-M   'P 1'
#
loop_
_entity.id
_entity.type
_entity.pdbx_description
1 polymer ?
#
loop_
_entity_poly.entity_id
_entity_poly.type
_entity_poly.pdbx_seq_one_letter_code
_entity_poly.pdbx_strand_id
1 'polypeptide(L)'
;MAEGMAFEEAGGAVCKDESPEPEEGDDANTDYIYHDIESRFCTKLPKALHNRDNILQSKDSCKDSHRDSKAASGPLKKRKHRSKRKHRDAAGGFRSELGPYAHEKQMPSWLRNMLEEGAKVTVSNQIQPDGTLHRVEFVANETSHLIPVLAQLCELDETVEQAFLCSPAARHVFKMPKEGGFCGYRNIQMLVSYIQDTRADGYEQFPGRLPTILRLQDLIEQAWDLGFNSTAQIETGGIKGTRKYIGTSEAQALFLSLGIECTAGAFGTTQDTSAHDALLDDILAYFHQGCSTNNQRITQTELPPVYLQHEGHSLTIVGFEIHKSGSANLLVFDPMFKTSPAIERLIGNNHIRSQDPGRVIKAYRRGPGYLQKHKEFEILK
;
A
#
# COMPACT_ATOMS: atom_id res chain seq x y z
N MET A 1 30.18 54.92 40.99
CA MET A 1 30.43 55.99 40.00
C MET A 1 31.91 55.89 39.66
N ALA A 2 32.23 55.02 38.69
CA ALA A 2 32.54 55.34 37.28
C ALA A 2 34.06 55.59 37.14
N GLU A 3 34.85 54.62 36.66
CA GLU A 3 35.14 54.32 35.22
C GLU A 3 35.90 55.48 34.54
N GLY A 4 36.93 55.29 33.71
CA GLY A 4 37.49 54.09 33.09
C GLY A 4 38.78 54.46 32.34
N MET A 5 39.58 53.45 32.00
CA MET A 5 40.83 53.55 31.24
C MET A 5 40.61 53.21 29.76
N ALA A 6 41.37 53.94 28.93
CA ALA A 6 41.74 53.82 27.52
C ALA A 6 41.69 52.43 26.84
N PHE A 7 41.43 52.39 25.52
CA PHE A 7 42.48 52.41 24.48
C PHE A 7 41.91 52.45 23.05
N GLU A 8 42.81 52.86 22.14
CA GLU A 8 42.68 53.33 20.76
C GLU A 8 42.22 52.31 19.71
N GLU A 9 41.64 52.85 18.62
CA GLU A 9 41.18 52.14 17.42
C GLU A 9 42.26 52.03 16.32
N ALA A 10 42.31 50.81 15.78
CA ALA A 10 42.73 50.29 14.48
C ALA A 10 43.22 51.20 13.32
N GLY A 11 44.16 50.64 12.54
CA GLY A 11 44.15 50.80 11.08
C GLY A 11 45.51 50.60 10.39
N GLY A 12 45.86 49.36 10.02
CA GLY A 12 47.10 49.09 9.29
C GLY A 12 47.06 47.84 8.40
N ALA A 13 47.16 48.10 7.09
CA ALA A 13 47.78 47.31 6.02
C ALA A 13 47.14 46.00 5.53
N VAL A 14 46.71 46.07 4.26
CA VAL A 14 46.39 44.98 3.32
C VAL A 14 47.69 44.51 2.65
N CYS A 15 47.92 43.19 2.60
CA CYS A 15 48.71 42.52 1.55
C CYS A 15 48.05 41.17 1.24
N LYS A 16 47.77 40.97 -0.05
CA LYS A 16 47.28 39.72 -0.64
C LYS A 16 48.44 38.74 -0.74
N ASP A 17 48.20 37.48 -0.40
CA ASP A 17 49.03 36.38 -0.87
C ASP A 17 48.17 35.18 -1.25
N GLU A 18 48.67 34.47 -2.26
CA GLU A 18 47.98 33.52 -3.14
C GLU A 18 47.58 32.21 -2.45
N SER A 19 46.46 31.63 -2.89
CA SER A 19 45.97 30.31 -2.48
C SER A 19 46.39 29.26 -3.51
N PRO A 20 47.01 28.13 -3.10
CA PRO A 20 46.93 26.88 -3.83
C PRO A 20 45.85 25.98 -3.23
N GLU A 21 45.19 25.20 -4.09
CA GLU A 21 44.17 24.20 -3.75
C GLU A 21 44.66 23.14 -2.74
N PRO A 22 43.70 22.44 -2.10
CA PRO A 22 43.82 20.99 -2.10
C PRO A 22 42.50 20.24 -2.36
N GLU A 23 42.64 19.28 -3.27
CA GLU A 23 42.21 17.87 -3.22
C GLU A 23 40.75 17.51 -2.95
N GLU A 24 40.19 16.88 -3.99
CA GLU A 24 38.93 16.13 -4.06
C GLU A 24 38.83 15.06 -2.97
N GLY A 25 37.73 15.11 -2.22
CA GLY A 25 37.25 14.01 -1.39
C GLY A 25 35.94 13.49 -1.98
N ASP A 26 35.93 12.20 -2.31
CA ASP A 26 34.78 11.41 -2.79
C ASP A 26 33.53 11.64 -1.92
N ASP A 27 32.51 12.28 -2.50
CA ASP A 27 31.14 12.25 -2.00
C ASP A 27 30.35 11.30 -2.90
N ALA A 28 30.09 10.09 -2.39
CA ALA A 28 29.31 9.06 -3.07
C ALA A 28 27.83 9.44 -3.07
N ASN A 29 27.47 10.45 -3.86
CA ASN A 29 26.11 10.76 -4.23
C ASN A 29 25.58 9.61 -5.09
N THR A 30 24.87 8.68 -4.46
CA THR A 30 24.19 7.59 -5.18
C THR A 30 22.91 8.15 -5.76
N ASP A 31 23.01 8.78 -6.94
CA ASP A 31 21.87 9.22 -7.74
C ASP A 31 21.02 8.00 -8.11
N TYR A 32 19.94 7.76 -7.35
CA TYR A 32 18.89 6.84 -7.76
C TYR A 32 18.19 7.43 -8.98
N ILE A 33 18.45 6.85 -10.15
CA ILE A 33 17.84 7.29 -11.40
C ILE A 33 16.32 7.03 -11.34
N TYR A 34 15.56 8.11 -11.16
CA TYR A 34 14.13 8.18 -11.50
C TYR A 34 13.99 8.03 -13.02
N HIS A 35 13.97 6.79 -13.48
CA HIS A 35 13.61 6.50 -14.87
C HIS A 35 12.11 6.66 -15.05
N ASP A 36 11.75 7.42 -16.10
CA ASP A 36 10.44 7.52 -16.70
C ASP A 36 9.66 6.19 -16.64
N ILE A 37 8.72 6.11 -15.68
CA ILE A 37 8.14 4.86 -15.18
C ILE A 37 7.19 4.22 -16.22
N GLU A 38 6.76 4.96 -17.24
CA GLU A 38 6.04 4.41 -18.39
C GLU A 38 6.82 3.26 -19.06
N SER A 39 8.16 3.28 -19.00
CA SER A 39 9.01 2.24 -19.58
C SER A 39 9.14 0.98 -18.71
N ARG A 40 8.83 1.02 -17.41
CA ARG A 40 8.77 -0.18 -16.55
C ARG A 40 7.37 -0.81 -16.52
N PHE A 41 6.35 -0.06 -16.91
CA PHE A 41 5.03 -0.59 -17.28
C PHE A 41 4.95 -1.10 -18.73
N CYS A 42 6.09 -1.34 -19.38
CA CYS A 42 6.15 -1.74 -20.78
C CYS A 42 6.17 -3.27 -20.98
N THR A 43 5.01 -3.82 -21.34
CA THR A 43 4.82 -5.18 -21.89
C THR A 43 5.36 -5.33 -23.32
N LYS A 44 6.62 -4.93 -23.58
CA LYS A 44 7.25 -5.16 -24.88
C LYS A 44 7.56 -6.66 -25.07
N LEU A 45 6.60 -7.37 -25.64
CA LEU A 45 6.80 -8.67 -26.29
C LEU A 45 7.90 -8.56 -27.35
N PRO A 46 8.92 -9.46 -27.36
CA PRO A 46 9.88 -9.55 -28.46
C PRO A 46 9.18 -9.87 -29.79
N LYS A 47 9.76 -9.38 -30.90
CA LYS A 47 9.30 -9.43 -32.30
C LYS A 47 9.11 -10.85 -32.92
N ALA A 48 8.60 -11.83 -32.18
CA ALA A 48 8.35 -13.20 -32.66
C ALA A 48 6.87 -13.49 -33.01
N LEU A 49 5.97 -12.49 -32.94
CA LEU A 49 4.53 -12.67 -33.20
C LEU A 49 3.98 -11.81 -34.34
N HIS A 50 4.79 -11.50 -35.35
CA HIS A 50 4.24 -11.19 -36.67
C HIS A 50 4.11 -12.48 -37.46
N ASN A 51 2.90 -13.05 -37.49
CA ASN A 51 2.39 -13.75 -38.65
C ASN A 51 0.86 -13.67 -38.61
N ARG A 52 0.35 -12.61 -39.25
CA ARG A 52 -0.95 -12.65 -39.91
C ARG A 52 -0.70 -13.28 -41.28
N ASP A 53 -1.39 -14.38 -41.57
CA ASP A 53 -2.20 -14.59 -42.76
C ASP A 53 -2.31 -16.07 -43.17
N ASN A 54 -3.50 -16.40 -43.69
CA ASN A 54 -3.93 -17.66 -44.32
C ASN A 54 -4.36 -18.74 -43.30
N ILE A 55 -5.55 -19.36 -43.33
CA ILE A 55 -6.37 -19.80 -44.47
C ILE A 55 -7.85 -19.88 -44.02
N LEU A 56 -8.73 -19.23 -44.77
CA LEU A 56 -10.13 -19.62 -44.96
C LEU A 56 -10.16 -20.87 -45.86
N GLN A 57 -10.82 -21.97 -45.45
CA GLN A 57 -11.80 -22.75 -46.25
C GLN A 57 -12.18 -24.11 -45.62
N SER A 58 -13.50 -24.23 -45.42
CA SER A 58 -14.45 -25.34 -45.64
C SER A 58 -13.96 -26.74 -46.06
N LYS A 59 -14.54 -27.80 -45.45
CA LYS A 59 -15.44 -28.81 -46.10
C LYS A 59 -15.83 -30.00 -45.21
N ASP A 60 -17.16 -30.19 -45.10
CA ASP A 60 -18.00 -31.39 -45.31
C ASP A 60 -17.63 -32.82 -44.84
N SER A 61 -18.58 -33.37 -44.05
CA SER A 61 -19.30 -34.67 -44.13
C SER A 61 -18.59 -36.03 -44.27
N CYS A 62 -18.88 -36.96 -43.33
CA CYS A 62 -19.47 -38.32 -43.53
C CYS A 62 -19.52 -39.02 -42.14
N LYS A 63 -20.68 -39.33 -41.54
CA LYS A 63 -21.55 -40.54 -41.65
C LYS A 63 -20.93 -41.88 -41.22
N ASP A 64 -21.76 -42.61 -40.45
CA ASP A 64 -21.78 -44.05 -40.15
C ASP A 64 -20.72 -44.62 -39.19
N SER A 65 -21.00 -45.56 -38.29
CA SER A 65 -22.22 -46.23 -37.81
C SER A 65 -21.83 -47.18 -36.67
N HIS A 66 -22.81 -47.57 -35.82
CA HIS A 66 -22.91 -48.87 -35.10
C HIS A 66 -21.82 -49.26 -34.09
N ARG A 67 -22.05 -50.08 -33.05
CA ARG A 67 -23.19 -50.53 -32.23
C ARG A 67 -22.53 -51.31 -31.09
N ASP A 68 -23.13 -51.24 -29.91
CA ASP A 68 -23.33 -52.33 -28.95
C ASP A 68 -22.17 -53.20 -28.41
N SER A 69 -22.02 -53.07 -27.08
CA SER A 69 -22.34 -54.10 -26.08
C SER A 69 -21.25 -55.01 -25.46
N LYS A 70 -21.36 -55.08 -24.12
CA LYS A 70 -21.09 -56.20 -23.17
C LYS A 70 -19.61 -56.54 -22.90
N ALA A 71 -19.09 -56.28 -21.70
CA ALA A 71 -19.33 -56.98 -20.40
C ALA A 71 -18.75 -58.40 -20.36
N ALA A 72 -17.66 -58.59 -19.59
CA ALA A 72 -17.58 -59.48 -18.42
C ALA A 72 -16.12 -59.87 -18.07
N SER A 73 -15.93 -60.21 -16.79
CA SER A 73 -14.83 -60.96 -16.14
C SER A 73 -13.64 -60.16 -15.56
N GLY A 74 -13.52 -60.21 -14.22
CA GLY A 74 -12.29 -59.94 -13.47
C GLY A 74 -11.35 -61.16 -13.47
N PRO A 75 -10.46 -61.38 -12.46
CA PRO A 75 -10.07 -60.53 -11.33
C PRO A 75 -8.53 -60.43 -11.09
N LEU A 76 -8.14 -59.60 -10.11
CA LEU A 76 -6.91 -59.66 -9.29
C LEU A 76 -5.52 -59.83 -9.96
N LYS A 77 -4.65 -58.80 -9.83
CA LYS A 77 -3.42 -58.83 -9.00
C LYS A 77 -2.50 -57.61 -9.24
N LYS A 78 -2.05 -57.03 -8.13
CA LYS A 78 -0.78 -56.33 -7.86
C LYS A 78 0.06 -55.91 -9.07
N ARG A 79 0.36 -54.60 -9.20
CA ARG A 79 1.74 -54.13 -9.45
C ARG A 79 1.91 -52.60 -9.41
N LYS A 80 2.92 -52.22 -8.63
CA LYS A 80 3.95 -51.20 -8.90
C LYS A 80 3.51 -49.73 -9.02
N HIS A 81 3.90 -48.97 -7.98
CA HIS A 81 4.33 -47.59 -8.11
C HIS A 81 5.24 -47.43 -9.34
N ARG A 82 4.80 -46.60 -10.28
CA ARG A 82 5.65 -45.98 -11.29
C ARG A 82 5.41 -44.49 -11.21
N SER A 83 6.40 -43.79 -10.66
CA SER A 83 6.56 -42.34 -10.74
C SER A 83 6.58 -41.93 -12.21
N LYS A 84 5.57 -41.18 -12.65
CA LYS A 84 5.65 -40.40 -13.88
C LYS A 84 6.02 -38.98 -13.48
N ARG A 85 7.32 -38.69 -13.53
CA ARG A 85 7.83 -37.31 -13.73
C ARG A 85 7.22 -36.83 -15.05
N LYS A 86 6.28 -35.91 -14.99
CA LYS A 86 5.94 -35.06 -16.14
C LYS A 86 6.86 -33.85 -16.07
N HIS A 87 7.73 -33.73 -17.08
CA HIS A 87 8.32 -32.46 -17.45
C HIS A 87 7.19 -31.42 -17.54
N ARG A 88 7.28 -30.37 -16.72
CA ARG A 88 6.50 -29.15 -16.91
C ARG A 88 7.31 -28.31 -17.88
N ASP A 89 6.78 -28.14 -19.08
CA ASP A 89 7.21 -27.08 -19.97
C ASP A 89 7.01 -25.74 -19.24
N ALA A 90 8.12 -25.02 -19.09
CA ALA A 90 8.16 -23.70 -18.48
C ALA A 90 7.61 -22.68 -19.48
N ALA A 91 6.29 -22.53 -19.49
CA ALA A 91 5.58 -21.45 -20.14
C ALA A 91 4.34 -21.13 -19.31
N GLY A 92 4.53 -20.35 -18.25
CA GLY A 92 3.47 -19.95 -17.33
C GLY A 92 3.65 -18.49 -16.93
N GLY A 93 3.21 -17.58 -17.79
CA GLY A 93 3.01 -16.18 -17.45
C GLY A 93 1.89 -16.03 -16.42
N PHE A 94 2.08 -15.07 -15.51
CA PHE A 94 1.30 -14.75 -14.33
C PHE A 94 -0.22 -14.81 -14.55
N ARG A 95 -0.87 -15.80 -13.92
CA ARG A 95 -2.35 -15.88 -13.77
C ARG A 95 -2.77 -15.78 -12.30
N SER A 96 -1.84 -15.75 -11.35
CA SER A 96 -2.12 -15.78 -9.91
C SER A 96 -2.39 -14.39 -9.30
N GLU A 97 -1.97 -13.31 -9.95
CA GLU A 97 -2.05 -11.94 -9.39
C GLU A 97 -3.44 -11.32 -9.44
N LEU A 98 -4.25 -11.67 -10.44
CA LEU A 98 -5.58 -11.08 -10.66
C LEU A 98 -6.66 -11.57 -9.67
N GLY A 99 -6.29 -12.45 -8.74
CA GLY A 99 -7.17 -13.00 -7.72
C GLY A 99 -8.25 -13.96 -8.26
N PRO A 100 -9.10 -14.51 -7.37
CA PRO A 100 -10.09 -15.52 -7.72
C PRO A 100 -11.23 -14.99 -8.61
N TYR A 101 -11.38 -13.67 -8.73
CA TYR A 101 -12.46 -13.01 -9.46
C TYR A 101 -12.01 -12.32 -10.74
N ALA A 102 -10.78 -12.59 -11.21
CA ALA A 102 -10.18 -11.97 -12.40
C ALA A 102 -11.09 -11.92 -13.64
N HIS A 103 -11.91 -12.97 -13.84
CA HIS A 103 -12.80 -13.10 -14.99
C HIS A 103 -14.28 -12.90 -14.63
N GLU A 104 -14.57 -12.39 -13.44
CA GLU A 104 -15.93 -12.08 -13.03
C GLU A 104 -16.49 -10.95 -13.90
N LYS A 105 -17.71 -11.15 -14.41
CA LYS A 105 -18.44 -10.12 -15.15
C LYS A 105 -19.25 -9.21 -14.23
N GLN A 106 -19.79 -9.77 -13.14
CA GLN A 106 -20.63 -9.07 -12.19
C GLN A 106 -20.60 -9.79 -10.85
N MET A 107 -20.47 -9.03 -9.76
CA MET A 107 -20.57 -9.55 -8.40
C MET A 107 -22.02 -9.91 -8.04
N PRO A 108 -22.24 -10.79 -7.04
CA PRO A 108 -23.59 -11.10 -6.58
C PRO A 108 -24.36 -9.86 -6.13
N SER A 109 -25.66 -9.78 -6.45
CA SER A 109 -26.49 -8.61 -6.13
C SER A 109 -26.53 -8.28 -4.63
N TRP A 110 -26.52 -9.29 -3.76
CA TRP A 110 -26.50 -9.06 -2.31
C TRP A 110 -25.23 -8.32 -1.87
N LEU A 111 -24.08 -8.59 -2.49
CA LEU A 111 -22.81 -7.95 -2.17
C LEU A 111 -22.82 -6.52 -2.72
N ARG A 112 -23.31 -6.34 -3.95
CA ARG A 112 -23.49 -5.01 -4.53
C ARG A 112 -24.36 -4.13 -3.64
N ASN A 113 -25.54 -4.61 -3.24
CA ASN A 113 -26.44 -3.86 -2.36
C ASN A 113 -25.77 -3.52 -1.03
N MET A 114 -25.01 -4.44 -0.44
CA MET A 114 -24.25 -4.17 0.79
C MET A 114 -23.17 -3.09 0.58
N LEU A 115 -22.51 -3.06 -0.58
CA LEU A 115 -21.53 -2.02 -0.91
C LEU A 115 -22.18 -0.67 -1.23
N GLU A 116 -23.39 -0.66 -1.79
CA GLU A 116 -24.21 0.54 -2.01
C GLU A 116 -24.73 1.13 -0.68
N GLU A 117 -25.23 0.28 0.23
CA GLU A 117 -25.67 0.68 1.57
C GLU A 117 -24.51 1.19 2.43
N GLY A 118 -23.33 0.58 2.27
CA GLY A 118 -22.12 0.92 3.02
C GLY A 118 -22.18 0.46 4.48
N ALA A 119 -21.20 0.91 5.26
CA ALA A 119 -21.11 0.55 6.67
C ALA A 119 -22.17 1.28 7.50
N LYS A 120 -22.66 0.62 8.55
CA LYS A 120 -23.61 1.19 9.49
C LYS A 120 -23.06 2.50 10.06
N VAL A 121 -23.82 3.58 9.90
CA VAL A 121 -23.52 4.87 10.50
C VAL A 121 -24.39 5.09 11.73
N THR A 122 -23.76 5.39 12.86
CA THR A 122 -24.44 5.78 14.10
C THR A 122 -24.13 7.22 14.41
N VAL A 123 -25.13 7.94 14.88
CA VAL A 123 -25.03 9.36 15.20
C VAL A 123 -25.14 9.50 16.70
N SER A 124 -24.21 10.23 17.30
CA SER A 124 -24.24 10.59 18.71
C SER A 124 -24.10 12.10 18.88
N ASN A 125 -24.75 12.64 19.89
CA ASN A 125 -24.59 14.04 20.27
C ASN A 125 -23.54 14.12 21.37
N GLN A 126 -22.44 14.83 21.11
CA GLN A 126 -21.39 15.09 22.08
C GLN A 126 -21.45 16.55 22.50
N ILE A 127 -21.37 16.81 23.81
CA ILE A 127 -21.30 18.16 24.34
C ILE A 127 -19.84 18.58 24.34
N GLN A 128 -19.51 19.63 23.60
CA GLN A 128 -18.18 20.21 23.60
C GLN A 128 -17.90 20.94 24.92
N PRO A 129 -16.61 21.19 25.26
CA PRO A 129 -16.24 21.95 26.45
C PRO A 129 -16.89 23.35 26.54
N ASP A 130 -17.27 23.94 25.41
CA ASP A 130 -17.98 25.22 25.33
C ASP A 130 -19.50 25.12 25.57
N GLY A 131 -20.01 23.93 25.86
CA GLY A 131 -21.43 23.65 26.08
C GLY A 131 -22.25 23.44 24.80
N THR A 132 -21.65 23.54 23.61
CA THR A 132 -22.35 23.32 22.34
C THR A 132 -22.53 21.83 22.04
N LEU A 133 -23.65 21.49 21.42
CA LEU A 133 -24.00 20.12 21.08
C LEU A 133 -23.52 19.81 19.66
N HIS A 134 -22.48 19.01 19.53
CA HIS A 134 -21.93 18.60 18.25
C HIS A 134 -22.43 17.21 17.87
N ARG A 135 -22.96 17.10 16.66
CA ARG A 135 -23.41 15.82 16.10
C ARG A 135 -22.19 15.10 15.54
N VAL A 136 -21.80 14.00 16.16
CA VAL A 136 -20.66 13.18 15.75
C VAL A 136 -21.18 11.91 15.11
N GLU A 137 -20.79 11.68 13.85
CA GLU A 137 -21.07 10.45 13.13
C GLU A 137 -19.95 9.43 13.38
N PHE A 138 -20.35 8.18 13.60
CA PHE A 138 -19.45 7.04 13.72
C PHE A 138 -19.79 6.02 12.65
N VAL A 139 -18.80 5.66 11.83
CA VAL A 139 -18.93 4.66 10.76
C VAL A 139 -18.34 3.35 11.25
N ALA A 140 -19.14 2.27 11.23
CA ALA A 140 -18.81 1.02 11.91
C ALA A 140 -17.54 0.31 11.41
N ASN A 141 -17.07 0.63 10.20
CA ASN A 141 -15.87 0.03 9.60
C ASN A 141 -14.66 1.00 9.54
N GLU A 142 -14.73 2.11 10.28
CA GLU A 142 -13.67 3.10 10.38
C GLU A 142 -13.19 3.21 11.84
N THR A 143 -11.92 3.53 12.03
CA THR A 143 -11.37 3.88 13.35
C THR A 143 -10.42 5.06 13.20
N SER A 144 -10.82 6.21 13.71
CA SER A 144 -10.02 7.44 13.75
C SER A 144 -9.08 7.47 14.97
N HIS A 145 -8.07 8.34 14.94
CA HIS A 145 -7.16 8.60 16.06
C HIS A 145 -6.39 7.37 16.55
N LEU A 146 -6.10 6.43 15.65
CA LEU A 146 -5.33 5.25 15.98
C LEU A 146 -3.82 5.52 15.98
N ILE A 147 -3.35 6.46 15.15
CA ILE A 147 -1.92 6.81 15.09
C ILE A 147 -1.36 7.30 16.43
N PRO A 148 -2.01 8.22 17.19
CA PRO A 148 -1.51 8.60 18.52
C PRO A 148 -1.46 7.43 19.51
N VAL A 149 -2.36 6.46 19.39
CA VAL A 149 -2.34 5.24 20.23
C VAL A 149 -1.14 4.38 19.87
N LEU A 150 -0.85 4.19 18.58
CA LEU A 150 0.34 3.45 18.13
C LEU A 150 1.63 4.15 18.58
N ALA A 151 1.71 5.48 18.46
CA ALA A 151 2.85 6.26 18.92
C ALA A 151 3.11 6.06 20.42
N GLN A 152 2.08 6.18 21.26
CA GLN A 152 2.18 5.91 22.70
C GLN A 152 2.59 4.46 23.01
N LEU A 153 2.11 3.47 22.25
CA LEU A 153 2.51 2.08 22.44
C LEU A 153 3.97 1.84 22.05
N CYS A 154 4.47 2.45 20.97
CA CYS A 154 5.89 2.44 20.62
C CYS A 154 6.73 3.16 21.70
N GLU A 155 6.21 4.25 22.28
CA GLU A 155 6.86 4.94 23.41
C GLU A 155 6.91 4.06 24.68
N LEU A 156 5.93 3.20 24.91
CA LEU A 156 5.97 2.29 26.06
C LEU A 156 6.87 1.07 25.82
N ASP A 157 7.09 0.69 24.56
CA ASP A 157 7.88 -0.49 24.21
C ASP A 157 9.37 -0.18 24.27
N GLU A 158 10.03 -0.68 25.32
CA GLU A 158 11.47 -0.49 25.54
C GLU A 158 12.35 -1.12 24.47
N THR A 159 11.82 -2.03 23.64
CA THR A 159 12.57 -2.62 22.52
C THR A 159 12.69 -1.67 21.34
N VAL A 160 11.79 -0.70 21.22
CA VAL A 160 11.80 0.32 20.16
C VAL A 160 12.87 1.35 20.46
N GLU A 161 13.83 1.48 19.56
CA GLU A 161 14.85 2.53 19.60
C GLU A 161 14.33 3.83 19.00
N GLN A 162 13.66 3.76 17.86
CA GLN A 162 13.07 4.92 17.21
C GLN A 162 11.79 4.52 16.47
N ALA A 163 10.80 5.41 16.38
CA ALA A 163 9.68 5.22 15.49
C ALA A 163 9.22 6.52 14.84
N PHE A 164 8.71 6.39 13.62
CA PHE A 164 8.12 7.45 12.83
C PHE A 164 6.71 7.04 12.44
N LEU A 165 5.75 7.94 12.57
CA LEU A 165 4.36 7.68 12.19
C LEU A 165 3.86 8.77 11.25
N CYS A 166 2.93 8.41 10.36
CA CYS A 166 2.25 9.35 9.48
C CYS A 166 1.35 10.32 10.28
N SER A 167 0.67 11.23 9.58
CA SER A 167 -0.26 12.16 10.21
C SER A 167 -1.35 11.46 11.02
N PRO A 168 -1.74 12.02 12.19
CA PRO A 168 -2.81 11.48 13.02
C PRO A 168 -4.20 11.54 12.37
N ALA A 169 -4.32 12.24 11.23
CA ALA A 169 -5.52 12.32 10.41
C ALA A 169 -5.87 10.99 9.72
N ALA A 170 -4.90 10.09 9.51
CA ALA A 170 -5.17 8.81 8.85
C ALA A 170 -6.13 7.93 9.69
N ARG A 171 -7.24 7.53 9.08
CA ARG A 171 -8.21 6.60 9.68
C ARG A 171 -7.93 5.18 9.23
N HIS A 172 -8.10 4.22 10.14
CA HIS A 172 -8.07 2.81 9.76
C HIS A 172 -9.44 2.41 9.19
N VAL A 173 -9.47 1.96 7.94
CA VAL A 173 -10.69 1.49 7.27
C VAL A 173 -10.56 0.00 6.96
N PHE A 174 -11.51 -0.79 7.45
CA PHE A 174 -11.49 -2.25 7.32
C PHE A 174 -12.75 -2.79 6.64
N LYS A 175 -12.70 -4.04 6.21
CA LYS A 175 -13.78 -4.72 5.49
C LYS A 175 -15.03 -4.88 6.35
N MET A 176 -16.19 -4.86 5.70
CA MET A 176 -17.45 -5.23 6.35
C MET A 176 -17.59 -6.77 6.49
N PRO A 177 -18.41 -7.26 7.42
CA PRO A 177 -18.67 -8.69 7.53
C PRO A 177 -19.17 -9.29 6.20
N LYS A 178 -18.57 -10.41 5.78
CA LYS A 178 -18.89 -11.13 4.52
C LYS A 178 -18.54 -10.40 3.21
N GLU A 179 -17.86 -9.26 3.27
CA GLU A 179 -17.50 -8.45 2.09
C GLU A 179 -16.59 -9.17 1.09
N GLY A 180 -15.54 -9.84 1.57
CA GLY A 180 -14.52 -10.45 0.71
C GLY A 180 -13.25 -9.59 0.63
N GLY A 181 -12.50 -9.75 -0.46
CA GLY A 181 -11.19 -9.11 -0.66
C GLY A 181 -11.30 -7.85 -1.52
N PHE A 182 -11.49 -6.71 -0.86
CA PHE A 182 -11.42 -5.37 -1.49
C PHE A 182 -10.31 -4.53 -0.85
N CYS A 183 -9.22 -5.18 -0.42
CA CYS A 183 -8.14 -4.54 0.34
C CYS A 183 -7.57 -3.30 -0.37
N GLY A 184 -7.28 -3.39 -1.68
CA GLY A 184 -6.79 -2.23 -2.43
C GLY A 184 -7.73 -1.02 -2.39
N TYR A 185 -9.04 -1.23 -2.50
CA TYR A 185 -10.04 -0.16 -2.38
C TYR A 185 -10.08 0.41 -0.96
N ARG A 186 -9.98 -0.43 0.07
CA ARG A 186 -9.94 0.01 1.49
C ARG A 186 -8.66 0.79 1.80
N ASN A 187 -7.53 0.42 1.22
CA ASN A 187 -6.29 1.18 1.33
C ASN A 187 -6.40 2.56 0.65
N ILE A 188 -7.03 2.65 -0.53
CA ILE A 188 -7.36 3.95 -1.14
C ILE A 188 -8.25 4.78 -0.21
N GLN A 189 -9.26 4.19 0.43
CA GLN A 189 -10.08 4.91 1.42
C GLN A 189 -9.26 5.43 2.60
N MET A 190 -8.23 4.70 3.06
CA MET A 190 -7.33 5.18 4.12
C MET A 190 -6.48 6.36 3.66
N LEU A 191 -5.94 6.33 2.43
CA LEU A 191 -5.25 7.49 1.84
C LEU A 191 -6.19 8.70 1.72
N VAL A 192 -7.40 8.49 1.18
CA VAL A 192 -8.42 9.54 1.05
C VAL A 192 -8.83 10.11 2.41
N SER A 193 -8.85 9.30 3.47
CA SER A 193 -9.16 9.80 4.82
C SER A 193 -8.16 10.83 5.31
N TYR A 194 -6.86 10.62 5.03
CA TYR A 194 -5.83 11.62 5.29
C TYR A 194 -6.10 12.89 4.48
N ILE A 195 -6.31 12.76 3.16
CA ILE A 195 -6.54 13.91 2.27
C ILE A 195 -7.74 14.76 2.74
N GLN A 196 -8.84 14.10 3.13
CA GLN A 196 -10.04 14.78 3.64
C GLN A 196 -9.76 15.51 4.97
N ASP A 197 -9.11 14.84 5.92
CA ASP A 197 -8.97 15.35 7.29
C ASP A 197 -7.86 16.40 7.42
N THR A 198 -6.86 16.38 6.52
CA THR A 198 -5.82 17.43 6.45
C THR A 198 -6.14 18.53 5.46
N ARG A 199 -7.17 18.37 4.62
CA ARG A 199 -7.45 19.25 3.46
C ARG A 199 -6.23 19.38 2.55
N ALA A 200 -5.54 18.26 2.31
CA ALA A 200 -4.45 18.20 1.35
C ALA A 200 -4.94 18.46 -0.08
N ASP A 201 -4.02 18.71 -1.01
CA ASP A 201 -4.36 19.01 -2.39
C ASP A 201 -5.27 17.93 -3.00
N GLY A 202 -6.34 18.40 -3.65
CA GLY A 202 -7.38 17.55 -4.24
C GLY A 202 -8.44 17.05 -3.26
N TYR A 203 -8.48 17.52 -2.00
CA TYR A 203 -9.53 17.13 -1.04
C TYR A 203 -10.96 17.42 -1.52
N GLU A 204 -11.15 18.43 -2.39
CA GLU A 204 -12.45 18.78 -2.95
C GLU A 204 -13.03 17.68 -3.84
N GLN A 205 -12.19 16.78 -4.34
CA GLN A 205 -12.59 15.62 -5.14
C GLN A 205 -13.30 14.55 -4.32
N PHE A 206 -13.18 14.62 -2.98
CA PHE A 206 -13.76 13.66 -2.04
C PHE A 206 -14.69 14.37 -1.05
N PRO A 207 -15.85 14.88 -1.47
CA PRO A 207 -16.78 15.54 -0.57
C PRO A 207 -17.52 14.53 0.33
N GLY A 208 -17.77 14.93 1.59
CA GLY A 208 -18.60 14.15 2.51
C GLY A 208 -17.88 12.92 3.09
N ARG A 209 -18.55 11.76 3.08
CA ARG A 209 -17.98 10.50 3.59
C ARG A 209 -16.98 9.92 2.59
N LEU A 210 -16.17 8.96 3.05
CA LEU A 210 -15.24 8.23 2.18
C LEU A 210 -15.99 7.60 0.98
N PRO A 211 -15.40 7.63 -0.22
CA PRO A 211 -16.02 7.07 -1.42
C PRO A 211 -16.25 5.57 -1.23
N THR A 212 -17.41 5.07 -1.64
CA THR A 212 -17.72 3.62 -1.58
C THR A 212 -16.81 2.85 -2.55
N ILE A 213 -16.71 1.52 -2.36
CA ILE A 213 -15.97 0.65 -3.30
C ILE A 213 -16.50 0.83 -4.73
N LEU A 214 -17.82 0.91 -4.92
CA LEU A 214 -18.41 1.09 -6.23
C LEU A 214 -18.07 2.46 -6.83
N ARG A 215 -18.05 3.52 -6.01
CA ARG A 215 -17.61 4.85 -6.47
C ARG A 215 -16.13 4.86 -6.84
N LEU A 216 -15.28 4.15 -6.10
CA LEU A 216 -13.87 3.99 -6.45
C LEU A 216 -13.70 3.24 -7.77
N GLN A 217 -14.47 2.18 -8.02
CA GLN A 217 -14.48 1.50 -9.32
C GLN A 217 -14.86 2.46 -10.46
N ASP A 218 -15.87 3.31 -10.24
CA ASP A 218 -16.25 4.32 -11.22
C ASP A 218 -15.11 5.30 -11.51
N LEU A 219 -14.46 5.82 -10.46
CA LEU A 219 -13.36 6.78 -10.59
C LEU A 219 -12.13 6.18 -11.28
N ILE A 220 -11.77 4.94 -10.94
CA ILE A 220 -10.65 4.24 -11.57
C ILE A 220 -10.91 4.01 -13.06
N GLU A 221 -12.11 3.54 -13.44
CA GLU A 221 -12.41 3.38 -14.87
C GLU A 221 -12.50 4.71 -15.61
N GLN A 222 -12.98 5.78 -14.96
CA GLN A 222 -12.92 7.13 -15.55
C GLN A 222 -11.46 7.57 -15.78
N ALA A 223 -10.54 7.24 -14.86
CA ALA A 223 -9.11 7.51 -15.04
C ALA A 223 -8.56 6.77 -16.27
N TRP A 224 -8.96 5.52 -16.48
CA TRP A 224 -8.59 4.74 -17.67
C TRP A 224 -9.14 5.36 -18.96
N ASP A 225 -10.39 5.81 -18.95
CA ASP A 225 -11.02 6.50 -20.09
C ASP A 225 -10.31 7.83 -20.43
N LEU A 226 -9.69 8.47 -19.43
CA LEU A 226 -8.83 9.66 -19.59
C LEU A 226 -7.40 9.32 -20.03
N GLY A 227 -7.03 8.04 -20.14
CA GLY A 227 -5.73 7.58 -20.63
C GLY A 227 -4.70 7.28 -19.54
N PHE A 228 -5.04 7.38 -18.25
CA PHE A 228 -4.13 7.01 -17.16
C PHE A 228 -4.11 5.49 -16.97
N ASN A 229 -2.94 4.85 -17.05
CA ASN A 229 -2.74 3.40 -16.82
C ASN A 229 -3.79 2.48 -17.51
N SER A 230 -4.22 2.85 -18.72
CA SER A 230 -5.34 2.19 -19.41
C SER A 230 -5.07 0.72 -19.81
N THR A 231 -3.82 0.26 -19.74
CA THR A 231 -3.46 -1.15 -19.97
C THR A 231 -4.21 -2.09 -19.02
N ALA A 232 -4.43 -1.68 -17.76
CA ALA A 232 -5.16 -2.48 -16.76
C ALA A 232 -6.62 -2.71 -17.16
N GLN A 233 -7.24 -1.76 -17.88
CA GLN A 233 -8.59 -1.93 -18.42
C GLN A 233 -8.67 -3.08 -19.42
N ILE A 234 -7.65 -3.22 -20.27
CA ILE A 234 -7.57 -4.29 -21.28
C ILE A 234 -7.38 -5.65 -20.60
N GLU A 235 -6.50 -5.73 -19.61
CA GLU A 235 -6.17 -6.98 -18.90
C GLU A 235 -7.34 -7.49 -18.05
N THR A 236 -8.02 -6.57 -17.37
CA THR A 236 -9.14 -6.93 -16.48
C THR A 236 -10.47 -7.03 -17.24
N GLY A 237 -10.63 -6.33 -18.36
CA GLY A 237 -11.93 -6.17 -19.03
C GLY A 237 -12.91 -5.33 -18.22
N GLY A 238 -12.42 -4.39 -17.40
CA GLY A 238 -13.21 -3.54 -16.51
C GLY A 238 -13.36 -4.11 -15.10
N ILE A 239 -13.55 -3.24 -14.10
CA ILE A 239 -13.68 -3.59 -12.69
C ILE A 239 -15.04 -3.20 -12.08
N LYS A 240 -15.80 -2.31 -12.73
CA LYS A 240 -17.12 -1.87 -12.26
C LYS A 240 -18.05 -3.03 -11.99
N GLY A 241 -18.62 -3.04 -10.78
CA GLY A 241 -19.58 -4.05 -10.37
C GLY A 241 -18.96 -5.44 -10.18
N THR A 242 -17.63 -5.57 -10.11
CA THR A 242 -16.93 -6.85 -9.91
C THR A 242 -16.18 -6.91 -8.58
N ARG A 243 -15.73 -8.11 -8.19
CA ARG A 243 -14.84 -8.35 -7.05
C ARG A 243 -13.37 -8.41 -7.44
N LYS A 244 -13.00 -7.87 -8.60
CA LYS A 244 -11.62 -7.89 -9.08
C LYS A 244 -10.72 -7.11 -8.15
N TYR A 245 -9.55 -7.68 -7.90
CA TYR A 245 -8.50 -7.02 -7.15
C TYR A 245 -7.96 -5.85 -7.96
N ILE A 246 -7.45 -4.86 -7.23
CA ILE A 246 -6.75 -3.71 -7.76
C ILE A 246 -5.43 -3.60 -6.99
N GLY A 247 -4.45 -2.94 -7.60
CA GLY A 247 -3.15 -2.67 -7.02
C GLY A 247 -2.73 -1.22 -7.14
N THR A 248 -1.42 -1.01 -7.15
CA THR A 248 -0.77 0.30 -7.20
C THR A 248 -1.13 1.06 -8.48
N SER A 249 -1.22 0.38 -9.62
CA SER A 249 -1.58 0.95 -10.93
C SER A 249 -2.94 1.64 -10.92
N GLU A 250 -3.95 1.01 -10.33
CA GLU A 250 -5.30 1.58 -10.24
C GLU A 250 -5.37 2.73 -9.23
N ALA A 251 -4.69 2.61 -8.09
CA ALA A 251 -4.60 3.68 -7.11
C ALA A 251 -3.93 4.91 -7.73
N GLN A 252 -2.79 4.73 -8.40
CA GLN A 252 -2.07 5.81 -9.09
C GLN A 252 -2.93 6.45 -10.19
N ALA A 253 -3.61 5.65 -11.02
CA ALA A 253 -4.49 6.16 -12.05
C ALA A 253 -5.58 7.07 -11.46
N LEU A 254 -6.21 6.62 -10.37
CA LEU A 254 -7.23 7.39 -9.66
C LEU A 254 -6.68 8.74 -9.19
N PHE A 255 -5.57 8.75 -8.45
CA PHE A 255 -5.04 10.01 -7.88
C PHE A 255 -4.56 10.97 -8.97
N LEU A 256 -3.79 10.49 -9.95
CA LEU A 256 -3.31 11.33 -11.05
C LEU A 256 -4.45 11.92 -11.89
N SER A 257 -5.51 11.13 -12.16
CA SER A 257 -6.67 11.63 -12.91
C SER A 257 -7.45 12.73 -12.18
N LEU A 258 -7.33 12.77 -10.84
CA LEU A 258 -7.94 13.78 -9.98
C LEU A 258 -7.02 14.97 -9.71
N GLY A 259 -5.82 15.00 -10.33
CA GLY A 259 -4.83 16.05 -10.13
C GLY A 259 -4.08 15.96 -8.81
N ILE A 260 -4.08 14.80 -8.16
CA ILE A 260 -3.38 14.55 -6.90
C ILE A 260 -2.04 13.89 -7.24
N GLU A 261 -0.96 14.60 -6.91
CA GLU A 261 0.38 14.09 -7.12
C GLU A 261 0.64 12.87 -6.25
N CYS A 262 1.16 11.80 -6.86
CA CYS A 262 1.59 10.62 -6.15
C CYS A 262 2.74 9.94 -6.90
N THR A 263 3.61 9.26 -6.16
CA THR A 263 4.78 8.56 -6.71
C THR A 263 4.68 7.07 -6.45
N ALA A 264 4.67 6.28 -7.52
CA ALA A 264 4.73 4.82 -7.42
C ALA A 264 6.18 4.34 -7.33
N GLY A 265 6.43 3.33 -6.50
CA GLY A 265 7.71 2.63 -6.39
C GLY A 265 7.52 1.13 -6.51
N ALA A 266 8.50 0.42 -7.07
CA ALA A 266 8.50 -1.03 -7.19
C ALA A 266 9.85 -1.61 -6.77
N PHE A 267 9.82 -2.64 -5.93
CA PHE A 267 10.98 -3.27 -5.32
C PHE A 267 10.96 -4.76 -5.60
N GLY A 268 12.01 -5.27 -6.23
CA GLY A 268 12.21 -6.70 -6.47
C GLY A 268 13.61 -7.13 -5.99
N THR A 269 13.81 -8.43 -5.81
CA THR A 269 15.14 -8.96 -5.45
C THR A 269 16.13 -8.69 -6.58
N THR A 270 17.23 -8.00 -6.25
CA THR A 270 18.38 -7.78 -7.13
C THR A 270 19.55 -8.68 -6.71
N GLN A 271 20.70 -8.57 -7.38
CA GLN A 271 21.90 -9.33 -6.99
C GLN A 271 22.44 -8.89 -5.62
N ASP A 272 22.30 -7.61 -5.30
CA ASP A 272 22.96 -6.99 -4.14
C ASP A 272 21.99 -6.64 -3.00
N THR A 273 20.70 -6.48 -3.31
CA THR A 273 19.69 -6.05 -2.33
C THR A 273 18.41 -6.86 -2.47
N SER A 274 17.88 -7.34 -1.35
CA SER A 274 16.60 -8.03 -1.34
C SER A 274 15.44 -7.02 -1.47
N ALA A 275 14.28 -7.47 -1.95
CA ALA A 275 13.12 -6.59 -2.13
C ALA A 275 12.66 -5.93 -0.83
N HIS A 276 12.73 -6.66 0.29
CA HIS A 276 12.32 -6.12 1.59
C HIS A 276 13.32 -5.12 2.17
N ASP A 277 14.62 -5.29 1.94
CA ASP A 277 15.62 -4.31 2.40
C ASP A 277 15.43 -3.00 1.63
N ALA A 278 15.30 -3.06 0.30
CA ALA A 278 15.05 -1.89 -0.54
C ALA A 278 13.74 -1.16 -0.17
N LEU A 279 12.68 -1.91 0.16
CA LEU A 279 11.43 -1.34 0.67
C LEU A 279 11.64 -0.63 2.02
N LEU A 280 12.37 -1.25 2.95
CA LEU A 280 12.61 -0.66 4.27
C LEU A 280 13.43 0.64 4.15
N ASP A 281 14.44 0.66 3.30
CA ASP A 281 15.27 1.83 3.04
C ASP A 281 14.45 2.99 2.45
N ASP A 282 13.62 2.73 1.44
CA ASP A 282 12.77 3.76 0.82
C ASP A 282 11.73 4.33 1.80
N ILE A 283 11.10 3.48 2.62
CA ILE A 283 10.11 3.91 3.60
C ILE A 283 10.76 4.69 4.75
N LEU A 284 11.96 4.30 5.18
CA LEU A 284 12.72 5.07 6.16
C LEU A 284 13.06 6.46 5.61
N ALA A 285 13.56 6.53 4.37
CA ALA A 285 13.84 7.79 3.69
C ALA A 285 12.58 8.67 3.55
N TYR A 286 11.42 8.07 3.27
CA TYR A 286 10.14 8.77 3.22
C TYR A 286 9.80 9.42 4.57
N PHE A 287 9.85 8.68 5.69
CA PHE A 287 9.52 9.24 7.00
C PHE A 287 10.52 10.28 7.50
N HIS A 288 11.79 10.18 7.08
CA HIS A 288 12.79 11.20 7.40
C HIS A 288 12.46 12.58 6.82
N GLN A 289 11.73 12.66 5.70
CA GLN A 289 11.31 13.94 5.12
C GLN A 289 10.38 14.74 6.06
N GLY A 290 9.62 14.04 6.91
CA GLY A 290 8.69 14.64 7.87
C GLY A 290 9.29 14.90 9.24
N CYS A 291 10.57 14.59 9.45
CA CYS A 291 11.22 14.76 10.75
C CYS A 291 11.68 16.21 10.96
N SER A 292 11.40 16.75 12.14
CA SER A 292 11.99 18.02 12.58
C SER A 292 13.40 17.80 13.13
N THR A 293 14.19 18.87 13.29
CA THR A 293 15.57 18.82 13.84
C THR A 293 15.70 18.29 15.27
N ASN A 294 14.58 18.04 15.96
CA ASN A 294 14.56 17.48 17.29
C ASN A 294 14.60 15.95 17.20
N ASN A 295 15.67 15.34 17.72
CA ASN A 295 15.80 13.88 17.82
C ASN A 295 14.87 13.30 18.92
N GLN A 296 13.57 13.29 18.64
CA GLN A 296 12.60 12.58 19.45
C GLN A 296 12.67 11.08 19.13
N ARG A 297 12.51 10.27 20.18
CA ARG A 297 12.49 8.82 20.04
C ARG A 297 11.31 8.35 19.18
N ILE A 298 10.14 8.93 19.42
CA ILE A 298 8.92 8.67 18.66
C ILE A 298 8.48 9.98 18.02
N THR A 299 8.42 9.99 16.69
CA THR A 299 8.08 11.16 15.89
C THR A 299 6.77 10.91 15.15
N GLN A 300 5.77 11.75 15.40
CA GLN A 300 4.57 11.83 14.57
C GLN A 300 4.79 12.94 13.55
N THR A 301 4.72 12.59 12.27
CA THR A 301 4.90 13.51 11.14
C THR A 301 3.56 14.01 10.61
N GLU A 302 3.56 14.96 9.69
CA GLU A 302 2.36 15.33 8.92
C GLU A 302 2.27 14.64 7.54
N LEU A 303 3.17 13.68 7.29
CA LEU A 303 3.22 12.96 6.01
C LEU A 303 1.98 12.07 5.81
N PRO A 304 1.55 11.86 4.55
CA PRO A 304 0.53 10.90 4.23
C PRO A 304 0.93 9.46 4.64
N PRO A 305 -0.05 8.58 4.91
CA PRO A 305 0.21 7.15 4.91
C PRO A 305 0.55 6.64 3.50
N VAL A 306 1.22 5.49 3.39
CA VAL A 306 1.72 4.95 2.11
C VAL A 306 0.96 3.67 1.73
N TYR A 307 0.49 3.56 0.49
CA TYR A 307 -0.08 2.30 -0.01
C TYR A 307 1.03 1.26 -0.17
N LEU A 308 0.81 0.02 0.24
CA LEU A 308 1.75 -1.09 0.04
C LEU A 308 1.03 -2.27 -0.62
N GLN A 309 1.53 -2.69 -1.78
CA GLN A 309 1.11 -3.90 -2.49
C GLN A 309 2.19 -4.98 -2.35
N HIS A 310 1.74 -6.22 -2.21
CA HIS A 310 2.54 -7.40 -2.55
C HIS A 310 1.62 -8.49 -3.12
N GLU A 311 2.16 -9.65 -3.48
CA GLU A 311 1.34 -10.73 -4.04
C GLU A 311 0.18 -11.10 -3.09
N GLY A 312 -1.05 -11.01 -3.63
CA GLY A 312 -2.29 -11.47 -2.99
C GLY A 312 -2.90 -10.55 -1.92
N HIS A 313 -2.26 -9.44 -1.54
CA HIS A 313 -2.80 -8.52 -0.54
C HIS A 313 -2.18 -7.12 -0.62
N SER A 314 -2.89 -6.13 -0.08
CA SER A 314 -2.36 -4.79 0.12
C SER A 314 -2.68 -4.24 1.49
N LEU A 315 -1.82 -3.35 1.96
CA LEU A 315 -1.81 -2.73 3.27
C LEU A 315 -1.63 -1.22 3.14
N THR A 316 -1.81 -0.50 4.23
CA THR A 316 -1.42 0.91 4.34
C THR A 316 -0.34 1.04 5.40
N ILE A 317 0.86 1.47 5.00
CA ILE A 317 1.95 1.79 5.92
C ILE A 317 1.62 3.11 6.60
N VAL A 318 1.65 3.09 7.93
CA VAL A 318 1.33 4.24 8.80
C VAL A 318 2.50 4.62 9.70
N GLY A 319 3.61 3.90 9.60
CA GLY A 319 4.82 4.21 10.32
C GLY A 319 5.94 3.20 10.08
N PHE A 320 7.07 3.49 10.70
CA PHE A 320 8.29 2.71 10.65
C PHE A 320 8.92 2.73 12.04
N GLU A 321 9.39 1.58 12.54
CA GLU A 321 10.10 1.52 13.81
C GLU A 321 11.41 0.73 13.66
N ILE A 322 12.43 1.20 14.36
CA ILE A 322 13.74 0.57 14.52
C ILE A 322 13.80 0.06 15.95
N HIS A 323 14.16 -1.21 16.12
CA HIS A 323 14.40 -1.81 17.43
C HIS A 323 15.86 -1.69 17.82
N LYS A 324 16.14 -1.70 19.13
CA LYS A 324 17.51 -1.69 19.69
C LYS A 324 18.39 -2.86 19.22
N SER A 325 17.78 -3.92 18.69
CA SER A 325 18.47 -5.04 18.04
C SER A 325 19.00 -4.72 16.65
N GLY A 326 18.64 -3.57 16.08
CA GLY A 326 18.88 -3.19 14.69
C GLY A 326 17.79 -3.68 13.71
N SER A 327 16.81 -4.48 14.15
CA SER A 327 15.72 -4.91 13.26
C SER A 327 14.67 -3.81 13.08
N ALA A 328 14.17 -3.66 11.85
CA ALA A 328 13.09 -2.72 11.55
C ALA A 328 11.74 -3.44 11.36
N ASN A 329 10.65 -2.75 11.70
CA ASN A 329 9.29 -3.15 11.36
C ASN A 329 8.56 -2.00 10.68
N LEU A 330 7.74 -2.34 9.69
CA LEU A 330 6.68 -1.44 9.23
C LEU A 330 5.52 -1.48 10.22
N LEU A 331 4.95 -0.31 10.52
CA LEU A 331 3.64 -0.20 11.16
C LEU A 331 2.59 -0.06 10.07
N VAL A 332 1.56 -0.91 10.08
CA VAL A 332 0.57 -0.98 9.01
C VAL A 332 -0.86 -1.04 9.55
N PHE A 333 -1.76 -0.43 8.80
CA PHE A 333 -3.18 -0.76 8.83
C PHE A 333 -3.46 -1.88 7.82
N ASP A 334 -4.19 -2.90 8.27
CA ASP A 334 -4.57 -4.04 7.46
C ASP A 334 -6.09 -4.07 7.30
N PRO A 335 -6.62 -3.77 6.10
CA PRO A 335 -8.06 -3.64 5.90
C PRO A 335 -8.82 -4.95 6.13
N MET A 336 -8.13 -6.09 6.27
CA MET A 336 -8.78 -7.37 6.53
C MET A 336 -9.18 -7.57 7.98
N PHE A 337 -8.69 -6.74 8.90
CA PHE A 337 -8.89 -6.92 10.33
C PHE A 337 -9.46 -5.65 10.98
N LYS A 338 -10.55 -5.83 11.72
CA LYS A 338 -11.12 -4.77 12.54
C LYS A 338 -10.16 -4.41 13.70
N THR A 339 -10.11 -3.14 14.06
CA THR A 339 -9.48 -2.66 15.30
C THR A 339 -9.99 -3.44 16.51
N SER A 340 -9.09 -4.03 17.30
CA SER A 340 -9.51 -4.83 18.45
C SER A 340 -10.16 -3.97 19.56
N PRO A 341 -11.13 -4.49 20.33
CA PRO A 341 -11.72 -3.75 21.45
C PRO A 341 -10.71 -3.35 22.54
N ALA A 342 -9.55 -4.02 22.61
CA ALA A 342 -8.47 -3.64 23.51
C ALA A 342 -7.82 -2.33 23.08
N ILE A 343 -7.58 -2.16 21.77
CA ILE A 343 -7.02 -0.95 21.18
C ILE A 343 -8.06 0.18 21.12
N GLU A 344 -9.31 -0.13 20.75
CA GLU A 344 -10.40 0.87 20.71
C GLU A 344 -10.56 1.60 22.05
N ARG A 345 -10.39 0.89 23.18
CA ARG A 345 -10.45 1.47 24.53
C ARG A 345 -9.31 2.43 24.88
N LEU A 346 -8.23 2.42 24.11
CA LEU A 346 -7.09 3.31 24.31
C LEU A 346 -7.25 4.64 23.57
N ILE A 347 -8.18 4.71 22.61
CA ILE A 347 -8.42 5.92 21.82
C ILE A 347 -8.94 7.04 22.74
N GLY A 348 -8.36 8.23 22.60
CA GLY A 348 -8.68 9.40 23.42
C GLY A 348 -8.03 9.40 24.81
N ASN A 349 -7.26 8.36 25.16
CA ASN A 349 -6.47 8.36 26.38
C ASN A 349 -5.07 8.94 26.13
N ASN A 350 -4.74 10.04 26.83
CA ASN A 350 -3.44 10.69 26.73
C ASN A 350 -2.33 9.96 27.51
N HIS A 351 -2.69 9.02 28.39
CA HIS A 351 -1.74 8.28 29.23
C HIS A 351 -2.08 6.79 29.22
N ILE A 352 -1.69 6.11 28.14
CA ILE A 352 -1.82 4.66 28.03
C ILE A 352 -0.88 3.98 29.05
N ARG A 353 -1.37 2.92 29.69
CA ARG A 353 -0.57 2.02 30.53
C ARG A 353 -0.73 0.61 30.02
N SER A 354 0.39 -0.05 29.73
CA SER A 354 0.43 -1.45 29.33
C SER A 354 1.64 -2.12 29.95
N GLN A 355 1.45 -3.34 30.49
CA GLN A 355 2.56 -4.17 30.98
C GLN A 355 3.29 -4.88 29.83
N ASP A 356 2.66 -5.00 28.67
CA ASP A 356 3.21 -5.67 27.49
C ASP A 356 2.75 -4.91 26.22
N PRO A 357 3.31 -3.70 25.98
CA PRO A 357 2.96 -2.88 24.82
C PRO A 357 3.24 -3.60 23.50
N GLY A 358 4.34 -4.37 23.45
CA GLY A 358 4.75 -5.14 22.27
C GLY A 358 3.70 -6.16 21.82
N ARG A 359 3.04 -6.86 22.75
CA ARG A 359 1.92 -7.77 22.42
C ARG A 359 0.67 -7.04 21.94
N VAL A 360 0.38 -5.87 22.51
CA VAL A 360 -0.80 -5.07 22.15
C VAL A 360 -0.67 -4.50 20.74
N ILE A 361 0.52 -3.98 20.38
CA ILE A 361 0.78 -3.40 19.06
C ILE A 361 1.10 -4.45 17.98
N LYS A 362 1.42 -5.69 18.36
CA LYS A 362 1.88 -6.77 17.46
C LYS A 362 1.10 -6.92 16.15
N ALA A 363 -0.23 -6.75 16.18
CA ALA A 363 -1.08 -6.88 15.00
C ALA A 363 -0.78 -5.85 13.90
N TYR A 364 -0.23 -4.69 14.28
CA TYR A 364 0.14 -3.60 13.39
C TYR A 364 1.58 -3.68 12.89
N ARG A 365 2.42 -4.58 13.44
CA ARG A 365 3.81 -4.73 13.02
C ARG A 365 3.95 -5.71 11.86
N ARG A 366 4.77 -5.35 10.87
CA ARG A 366 5.24 -6.22 9.79
C ARG A 366 6.77 -6.16 9.77
N GLY A 367 7.38 -7.16 10.39
CA GLY A 367 8.83 -7.31 10.48
C GLY A 367 9.42 -8.25 9.42
N PRO A 368 10.72 -8.58 9.54
CA PRO A 368 11.46 -9.39 8.56
C PRO A 368 10.78 -10.72 8.25
N GLY A 369 10.28 -11.43 9.28
CA GLY A 369 9.59 -12.71 9.09
C GLY A 369 8.26 -12.64 8.32
N TYR A 370 7.66 -11.45 8.20
CA TYR A 370 6.54 -11.20 7.27
C TYR A 370 7.07 -10.82 5.89
N LEU A 371 7.94 -9.81 5.82
CA LEU A 371 8.37 -9.20 4.56
C LEU A 371 9.17 -10.17 3.68
N GLN A 372 10.06 -10.99 4.26
CA GLN A 372 10.88 -11.95 3.53
C GLN A 372 10.11 -13.04 2.78
N LYS A 373 8.80 -13.18 3.03
CA LYS A 373 7.94 -14.13 2.32
C LYS A 373 7.56 -13.65 0.92
N HIS A 374 7.69 -12.35 0.67
CA HIS A 374 7.31 -11.72 -0.59
C HIS A 374 8.57 -11.33 -1.36
N LYS A 375 8.54 -11.58 -2.67
CA LYS A 375 9.69 -11.34 -3.56
C LYS A 375 9.68 -9.96 -4.18
N GLU A 376 8.50 -9.35 -4.22
CA GLU A 376 8.22 -8.10 -4.90
C GLU A 376 7.23 -7.30 -4.06
N PHE A 377 7.44 -5.99 -4.07
CA PHE A 377 6.58 -5.01 -3.43
C PHE A 377 6.36 -3.84 -4.37
N GLU A 378 5.21 -3.21 -4.27
CA GLU A 378 4.98 -1.91 -4.85
C GLU A 378 4.41 -0.98 -3.80
N ILE A 379 4.66 0.31 -3.94
CA ILE A 379 4.12 1.34 -3.06
C ILE A 379 3.54 2.49 -3.85
N LEU A 380 2.66 3.25 -3.21
CA LEU A 380 2.22 4.56 -3.67
C LEU A 380 2.35 5.56 -2.52
N LYS A 381 3.17 6.59 -2.73
CA LYS A 381 3.43 7.70 -1.81
C LYS A 381 2.66 8.93 -2.26
#